data_AF-A0A3M1GP34-F1
#
_entry.id   AF-A0A3M1GP34-F1
#
_cell.length_a   1.000
_cell.length_b   1.000
_cell.length_c   1.000
_cell.angle_alpha   90.00
_cell.angle_beta   90.00
_cell.angle_gamma   90.00
#
_symmetry.space_group_name_H-M   'P 1'
#
loop_
_entity.id
_entity.type
_entity.pdbx_description
1 polymer ?
#
loop_
_entity_poly.entity_id
_entity_poly.type
_entity_poly.pdbx_seq_one_letter_code
_entity_poly.pdbx_strand_id
1 'polypeptide(L)'
;MLDDEGQLAFDPPSVNPWDHLPIITIGGSAKLTLKKRVPGQAQIAPGFPNRNDPLIVEGKLSLFGTIVEMNGNLLTVDGGRISLFDGAEIRGALKAVSPEIDGVLELARLDGNVRVTGNAEIDGTLGVGASPGSGFFGGDLTFGPNGRFEVEIGGLEPAYDFDQVTVGGTTALQEGAMIEVTLIDPNPDDVVDEIFLPRTGDVFDFLATGDLLLPAGKTLNDVVQFTNLPDGVTFDFQTTTVDGVTRIALAANSTLPPPAGPRILAHPHATSTTAGGASTFTVSVGSAPGTTYQWRKDGIDIPGANGPTLTLPATQSFDAGDYSVVVTAGGVSVESKLAHLEVAPAPPSNARLLNLSTRGQVLTGANVLIPGFVITGTSNKKLLLRAVGPRLGDFGVPDPLADPMLTLKQNVGGGDVDFATNDNWGSNANAADIATTSAMVGAFDLLPNSADAALLLDLPPGQYTAIAEGVGATSGVSIVELYAADTAASDSQLINISTRGFAGAGDAVIIPGFVISPEGPKTVLVRVIGPTLGSFGVPGAMVDPQLTILRSELDGSQTELIANDDWSDSPDAANTAAVATQVGAFDLLADGKDAAVVVTLEPGAYTVVGSSAVAEGTGVVLVEVYIVP
;
A
#
# COMPACT_ATOMS: atom_id res chain seq x y z
N MET A 1 39.75 -37.68 15.53
CA MET A 1 41.05 -38.18 16.02
C MET A 1 41.95 -38.38 14.81
N LEU A 2 43.27 -38.25 14.95
CA LEU A 2 44.18 -38.64 13.88
C LEU A 2 44.18 -40.17 13.78
N ASP A 3 44.12 -40.71 12.57
CA ASP A 3 44.34 -42.13 12.33
C ASP A 3 45.84 -42.48 12.44
N ASP A 4 46.14 -43.76 12.34
CA ASP A 4 47.49 -44.32 12.52
C ASP A 4 48.50 -43.82 11.46
N GLU A 5 48.04 -43.08 10.44
CA GLU A 5 48.81 -42.49 9.36
C GLU A 5 48.97 -40.95 9.53
N GLY A 6 48.41 -40.39 10.60
CA GLY A 6 48.49 -38.96 10.89
C GLY A 6 47.48 -38.11 10.11
N GLN A 7 46.38 -38.69 9.62
CA GLN A 7 45.28 -37.96 8.97
C GLN A 7 44.07 -37.79 9.89
N LEU A 8 43.40 -36.63 9.79
CA LEU A 8 42.25 -36.28 10.64
C LEU A 8 40.96 -36.89 10.06
N ALA A 9 40.38 -37.88 10.75
CA ALA A 9 39.09 -38.46 10.39
C ALA A 9 37.97 -37.96 11.32
N PHE A 10 36.84 -37.54 10.72
CA PHE A 10 35.59 -37.17 11.41
C PHE A 10 34.46 -38.13 11.03
N ASP A 11 33.65 -38.50 12.02
CA ASP A 11 32.39 -39.24 11.83
C ASP A 11 31.26 -38.47 12.54
N PRO A 12 30.39 -37.72 11.82
CA PRO A 12 29.39 -36.88 12.45
C PRO A 12 28.10 -37.66 12.79
N PRO A 13 27.44 -37.39 13.94
CA PRO A 13 26.14 -37.98 14.26
C PRO A 13 25.01 -37.38 13.40
N SER A 14 23.96 -38.16 13.21
CA SER A 14 22.88 -37.97 12.23
C SER A 14 21.84 -36.88 12.58
N VAL A 15 22.25 -35.64 12.88
CA VAL A 15 21.32 -34.54 13.19
C VAL A 15 21.64 -33.28 12.36
N ASN A 16 20.59 -32.51 12.09
CA ASN A 16 20.52 -31.31 11.25
C ASN A 16 21.79 -30.41 11.32
N PRO A 17 22.47 -30.12 10.19
CA PRO A 17 23.82 -29.52 10.18
C PRO A 17 23.91 -28.02 10.54
N TRP A 18 22.85 -27.40 11.07
CA TRP A 18 22.81 -25.95 11.31
C TRP A 18 23.13 -25.52 12.75
N ASP A 19 23.14 -26.42 13.75
CA ASP A 19 23.13 -25.99 15.16
C ASP A 19 24.46 -26.13 15.93
N HIS A 20 25.50 -26.80 15.41
CA HIS A 20 26.80 -26.88 16.11
C HIS A 20 28.01 -26.89 15.16
N LEU A 21 28.85 -25.86 15.24
CA LEU A 21 30.03 -25.64 14.41
C LEU A 21 31.31 -26.19 15.08
N PRO A 22 32.09 -27.10 14.45
CA PRO A 22 33.40 -27.49 14.95
C PRO A 22 34.49 -26.49 14.54
N ILE A 23 35.26 -25.98 15.50
CA ILE A 23 36.49 -25.20 15.26
C ILE A 23 37.66 -26.17 15.05
N ILE A 24 38.39 -26.06 13.94
CA ILE A 24 39.58 -26.89 13.64
C ILE A 24 40.84 -26.00 13.66
N THR A 25 41.74 -26.26 14.60
CA THR A 25 43.06 -25.61 14.69
C THR A 25 44.14 -26.56 14.18
N ILE A 26 44.93 -26.16 13.16
CA ILE A 26 46.05 -26.97 12.62
C ILE A 26 47.35 -26.16 12.75
N GLY A 27 48.39 -26.78 13.31
CA GLY A 27 49.75 -26.24 13.33
C GLY A 27 50.73 -27.16 12.60
N GLY A 28 51.52 -26.60 11.68
CA GLY A 28 52.57 -27.30 10.92
C GLY A 28 52.15 -27.76 9.52
N SER A 29 53.13 -28.20 8.72
CA SER A 29 52.96 -28.70 7.35
C SER A 29 52.29 -30.08 7.32
N ALA A 30 50.96 -30.10 7.50
CA ALA A 30 50.14 -31.31 7.37
C ALA A 30 49.26 -31.21 6.11
N LYS A 31 49.11 -32.35 5.42
CA LYS A 31 48.27 -32.49 4.22
C LYS A 31 46.83 -32.77 4.67
N LEU A 32 45.89 -31.85 4.44
CA LEU A 32 44.48 -32.03 4.79
C LEU A 32 43.73 -32.63 3.60
N THR A 33 43.21 -33.86 3.75
CA THR A 33 42.33 -34.49 2.75
C THR A 33 40.91 -34.59 3.31
N LEU A 34 40.00 -33.71 2.89
CA LEU A 34 38.59 -33.75 3.30
C LEU A 34 37.82 -34.72 2.41
N LYS A 35 37.53 -35.94 2.91
CA LYS A 35 36.89 -37.00 2.10
C LYS A 35 35.35 -36.98 2.08
N LYS A 36 34.66 -36.02 2.72
CA LYS A 36 33.19 -35.88 2.64
C LYS A 36 32.69 -34.50 3.09
N ARG A 37 31.52 -34.07 2.58
CA ARG A 37 30.82 -32.80 2.90
C ARG A 37 30.86 -32.46 4.40
N VAL A 38 31.45 -31.33 4.76
CA VAL A 38 31.34 -30.73 6.11
C VAL A 38 30.64 -29.39 5.99
N PRO A 39 29.40 -29.24 6.48
CA PRO A 39 28.76 -27.93 6.63
C PRO A 39 29.22 -27.31 7.98
N GLY A 40 29.97 -26.20 7.93
CA GLY A 40 30.35 -25.42 9.12
C GLY A 40 31.50 -24.43 8.89
N GLN A 41 31.52 -23.30 9.61
CA GLN A 41 32.60 -22.28 9.58
C GLN A 41 33.94 -22.88 10.05
N ALA A 42 34.99 -22.74 9.24
CA ALA A 42 36.37 -22.99 9.66
C ALA A 42 37.05 -21.63 9.97
N GLN A 43 37.42 -21.40 11.24
CA GLN A 43 38.27 -20.26 11.64
C GLN A 43 39.68 -20.75 11.96
N ILE A 44 40.71 -20.09 11.42
CA ILE A 44 42.12 -20.29 11.80
C ILE A 44 42.53 -19.11 12.70
N ALA A 45 42.94 -19.37 13.96
CA ALA A 45 43.21 -18.35 14.98
C ALA A 45 44.69 -17.86 15.02
N PRO A 46 44.99 -16.65 15.52
CA PRO A 46 46.32 -16.01 15.39
C PRO A 46 47.24 -16.20 16.61
N GLY A 47 48.57 -16.37 16.38
CA GLY A 47 49.59 -16.30 17.45
C GLY A 47 51.06 -16.63 17.09
N PHE A 48 51.82 -15.61 16.66
CA PHE A 48 53.29 -15.31 16.86
C PHE A 48 54.43 -16.26 16.35
N PRO A 49 55.63 -15.74 16.01
CA PRO A 49 56.04 -15.54 14.61
C PRO A 49 57.29 -16.35 14.19
N ASN A 50 57.41 -16.66 12.89
CA ASN A 50 58.61 -16.40 12.08
C ASN A 50 58.41 -16.74 10.59
N ARG A 51 58.54 -15.69 9.76
CA ARG A 51 58.75 -15.61 8.30
C ARG A 51 57.68 -16.25 7.38
N ASN A 52 56.87 -15.37 6.78
CA ASN A 52 55.74 -15.59 5.87
C ASN A 52 54.42 -15.67 6.63
N ASP A 53 53.55 -14.69 6.45
CA ASP A 53 52.29 -14.54 7.20
C ASP A 53 51.36 -15.77 7.02
N PRO A 54 50.49 -16.10 7.98
CA PRO A 54 49.54 -17.19 7.80
C PRO A 54 48.39 -16.77 6.87
N LEU A 55 47.94 -17.70 6.02
CA LEU A 55 46.66 -17.58 5.32
C LEU A 55 45.51 -17.46 6.35
N ILE A 56 44.85 -16.31 6.37
CA ILE A 56 43.66 -16.08 7.21
C ILE A 56 42.44 -16.13 6.29
N VAL A 57 41.48 -16.96 6.65
CA VAL A 57 40.12 -16.94 6.09
C VAL A 57 39.19 -16.42 7.17
N GLU A 58 38.72 -15.19 7.02
CA GLU A 58 37.61 -14.64 7.81
C GLU A 58 36.31 -14.95 7.04
N GLY A 59 35.19 -15.32 7.69
CA GLY A 59 33.92 -15.64 7.01
C GLY A 59 33.64 -17.13 6.78
N LYS A 60 32.62 -17.44 5.95
CA LYS A 60 32.24 -18.83 5.62
C LYS A 60 32.92 -19.25 4.31
N LEU A 61 33.67 -20.34 4.39
CA LEU A 61 34.34 -20.98 3.25
C LEU A 61 33.86 -22.44 3.16
N SER A 62 33.43 -22.87 1.98
CA SER A 62 33.18 -24.28 1.66
C SER A 62 34.20 -24.74 0.61
N LEU A 63 35.00 -25.75 0.94
CA LEU A 63 35.97 -26.34 0.02
C LEU A 63 35.49 -27.73 -0.41
N PHE A 64 35.36 -27.92 -1.71
CA PHE A 64 35.23 -29.23 -2.35
C PHE A 64 36.47 -29.43 -3.20
N GLY A 65 37.35 -30.36 -2.83
CA GLY A 65 38.60 -30.54 -3.57
C GLY A 65 39.75 -31.09 -2.74
N THR A 66 40.91 -31.23 -3.37
CA THR A 66 42.14 -31.62 -2.66
C THR A 66 42.98 -30.36 -2.42
N ILE A 67 43.20 -30.02 -1.14
CA ILE A 67 44.22 -29.01 -0.79
C ILE A 67 45.59 -29.66 -1.02
N VAL A 68 46.33 -29.17 -2.01
CA VAL A 68 47.61 -29.76 -2.41
C VAL A 68 48.78 -29.10 -1.72
N GLU A 69 48.67 -27.79 -1.42
CA GLU A 69 49.69 -27.03 -0.68
C GLU A 69 49.07 -25.89 0.14
N MET A 70 49.52 -25.76 1.39
CA MET A 70 49.38 -24.55 2.22
C MET A 70 50.77 -24.19 2.73
N ASN A 71 51.38 -23.14 2.17
CA ASN A 71 52.77 -22.79 2.48
C ASN A 71 52.93 -21.29 2.67
N GLY A 72 53.04 -20.84 3.92
CA GLY A 72 53.06 -19.42 4.29
C GLY A 72 51.82 -18.69 3.78
N ASN A 73 52.00 -17.85 2.75
CA ASN A 73 50.99 -17.00 2.13
C ASN A 73 50.23 -17.65 0.96
N LEU A 74 50.54 -18.88 0.51
CA LEU A 74 49.91 -19.49 -0.67
C LEU A 74 48.94 -20.62 -0.31
N LEU A 75 47.71 -20.53 -0.82
CA LEU A 75 46.75 -21.63 -0.85
C LEU A 75 46.67 -22.23 -2.26
N THR A 76 47.00 -23.52 -2.42
CA THR A 76 46.81 -24.25 -3.67
C THR A 76 45.73 -25.33 -3.54
N VAL A 77 44.69 -25.22 -4.36
CA VAL A 77 43.59 -26.20 -4.45
C VAL A 77 43.59 -26.84 -5.83
N ASP A 78 43.57 -28.17 -5.88
CA ASP A 78 43.54 -28.96 -7.11
C ASP A 78 42.27 -29.83 -7.16
N GLY A 79 41.47 -29.61 -8.19
CA GLY A 79 40.19 -30.26 -8.46
C GLY A 79 39.07 -29.86 -7.49
N GLY A 80 37.86 -29.61 -8.02
CA GLY A 80 36.64 -29.34 -7.25
C GLY A 80 36.25 -27.85 -7.13
N ARG A 81 35.23 -27.53 -6.30
CA ARG A 81 34.59 -26.21 -6.16
C ARG A 81 34.95 -25.53 -4.83
N ILE A 82 35.54 -24.34 -4.88
CA ILE A 82 35.70 -23.46 -3.72
C ILE A 82 34.50 -22.51 -3.68
N SER A 83 33.72 -22.46 -2.61
CA SER A 83 32.64 -21.47 -2.45
C SER A 83 32.95 -20.52 -1.29
N LEU A 84 33.18 -19.25 -1.61
CA LEU A 84 33.39 -18.17 -0.64
C LEU A 84 32.08 -17.40 -0.44
N PHE A 85 31.65 -17.23 0.80
CA PHE A 85 30.39 -16.53 1.13
C PHE A 85 30.67 -15.13 1.69
N ASP A 86 29.62 -14.33 1.85
CA ASP A 86 29.69 -12.98 2.42
C ASP A 86 30.65 -12.84 3.64
N GLY A 87 31.46 -11.79 3.59
CA GLY A 87 32.52 -11.48 4.54
C GLY A 87 33.78 -12.35 4.40
N ALA A 88 33.87 -13.19 3.36
CA ALA A 88 35.03 -14.01 3.11
C ALA A 88 36.27 -13.18 2.73
N GLU A 89 37.33 -13.22 3.54
CA GLU A 89 38.62 -12.62 3.21
C GLU A 89 39.72 -13.68 3.20
N ILE A 90 40.38 -13.89 2.06
CA ILE A 90 41.62 -14.67 1.94
C ILE A 90 42.80 -13.69 2.01
N ARG A 91 43.54 -13.73 3.12
CA ARG A 91 44.78 -12.96 3.26
C ARG A 91 45.98 -13.74 2.75
N GLY A 92 46.42 -13.46 1.52
CA GLY A 92 47.52 -14.17 0.87
C GLY A 92 47.29 -14.42 -0.62
N ALA A 93 48.19 -15.16 -1.25
CA ALA A 93 48.07 -15.63 -2.61
C ALA A 93 47.19 -16.88 -2.71
N LEU A 94 46.44 -16.99 -3.81
CA LEU A 94 45.55 -18.10 -4.11
C LEU A 94 45.94 -18.72 -5.45
N LYS A 95 46.04 -20.04 -5.52
CA LYS A 95 46.15 -20.80 -6.76
C LYS A 95 45.05 -21.86 -6.79
N ALA A 96 44.16 -21.77 -7.77
CA ALA A 96 43.06 -22.71 -7.93
C ALA A 96 43.16 -23.35 -9.32
N VAL A 97 43.33 -24.67 -9.36
CA VAL A 97 43.54 -25.46 -10.58
C VAL A 97 42.47 -26.54 -10.63
N SER A 98 41.79 -26.71 -11.77
CA SER A 98 40.89 -27.85 -11.97
C SER A 98 40.84 -28.28 -13.43
N PRO A 99 40.91 -29.60 -13.70
CA PRO A 99 40.78 -30.15 -15.05
C PRO A 99 39.30 -30.33 -15.50
N GLU A 100 38.31 -30.08 -14.64
CA GLU A 100 36.88 -30.23 -14.96
C GLU A 100 36.18 -28.87 -15.15
N ILE A 101 35.22 -28.80 -16.08
CA ILE A 101 34.46 -27.58 -16.44
C ILE A 101 33.57 -27.09 -15.28
N ASP A 102 33.20 -27.98 -14.35
CA ASP A 102 32.21 -27.75 -13.28
C ASP A 102 32.78 -27.35 -11.89
N GLY A 103 34.02 -26.84 -11.81
CA GLY A 103 34.43 -26.15 -10.57
C GLY A 103 35.87 -25.64 -10.51
N VAL A 104 36.04 -24.37 -10.10
CA VAL A 104 37.29 -23.84 -9.51
C VAL A 104 37.02 -22.87 -8.35
N LEU A 105 36.36 -21.74 -8.55
CA LEU A 105 36.08 -20.77 -7.48
C LEU A 105 34.75 -20.07 -7.76
N GLU A 106 33.81 -20.24 -6.84
CA GLU A 106 32.54 -19.55 -6.81
C GLU A 106 32.48 -18.61 -5.62
N LEU A 107 32.13 -17.37 -5.85
CA LEU A 107 31.83 -16.42 -4.78
C LEU A 107 30.31 -16.50 -4.53
N ALA A 108 29.84 -17.28 -3.55
CA ALA A 108 28.43 -17.63 -3.37
C ALA A 108 27.74 -16.84 -2.22
N ARG A 109 26.68 -16.06 -2.53
CA ARG A 109 25.77 -15.26 -1.65
C ARG A 109 26.40 -14.14 -0.82
N LEU A 110 25.69 -13.07 -0.48
CA LEU A 110 24.67 -12.17 -1.08
C LEU A 110 24.64 -11.06 -0.02
N ASP A 111 25.20 -9.89 -0.35
CA ASP A 111 25.36 -8.66 0.45
C ASP A 111 26.78 -8.25 0.88
N GLY A 112 27.85 -9.00 0.54
CA GLY A 112 29.18 -8.44 0.80
C GLY A 112 30.41 -9.03 0.13
N ASN A 113 31.34 -8.09 -0.05
CA ASN A 113 32.59 -8.14 -0.81
C ASN A 113 33.48 -9.33 -0.42
N VAL A 114 33.56 -10.36 -1.26
CA VAL A 114 34.59 -11.38 -1.10
C VAL A 114 35.95 -10.80 -1.51
N ARG A 115 36.97 -11.00 -0.68
CA ARG A 115 38.28 -10.36 -0.85
C ARG A 115 39.43 -11.36 -0.85
N VAL A 116 40.27 -11.36 -1.88
CA VAL A 116 41.58 -12.02 -1.90
C VAL A 116 42.65 -10.93 -1.89
N THR A 117 43.46 -10.79 -0.84
CA THR A 117 44.36 -9.62 -0.74
C THR A 117 45.69 -9.76 -1.47
N GLY A 118 46.13 -10.99 -1.78
CA GLY A 118 47.34 -11.26 -2.55
C GLY A 118 47.06 -11.64 -4.01
N ASN A 119 48.06 -12.18 -4.69
CA ASN A 119 47.95 -12.59 -6.08
C ASN A 119 47.08 -13.86 -6.22
N ALA A 120 46.23 -13.90 -7.23
CA ALA A 120 45.40 -15.06 -7.54
C ALA A 120 45.77 -15.64 -8.91
N GLU A 121 45.89 -16.96 -9.00
CA GLU A 121 46.06 -17.72 -10.23
C GLU A 121 44.90 -18.72 -10.36
N ILE A 122 44.11 -18.59 -11.43
CA ILE A 122 42.92 -19.39 -11.69
C ILE A 122 43.12 -20.16 -12.99
N ASP A 123 43.24 -21.49 -12.91
CA ASP A 123 43.33 -22.40 -14.06
C ASP A 123 42.08 -23.33 -14.07
N GLY A 124 40.94 -22.70 -14.35
CA GLY A 124 39.58 -23.23 -14.51
C GLY A 124 38.55 -22.09 -14.28
N THR A 125 37.32 -22.33 -13.81
CA THR A 125 36.27 -21.29 -13.76
C THR A 125 36.25 -20.42 -12.48
N LEU A 126 36.36 -19.11 -12.64
CA LEU A 126 35.93 -18.10 -11.66
C LEU A 126 34.51 -17.65 -12.02
N GLY A 127 33.53 -18.00 -11.19
CA GLY A 127 32.16 -17.47 -11.26
C GLY A 127 31.86 -16.66 -10.01
N VAL A 128 31.06 -15.60 -10.14
CA VAL A 128 30.70 -14.76 -9.00
C VAL A 128 29.25 -14.97 -8.52
N GLY A 129 28.71 -16.19 -8.63
CA GLY A 129 27.44 -16.58 -8.00
C GLY A 129 26.21 -15.82 -8.55
N ALA A 130 25.03 -16.03 -7.93
CA ALA A 130 23.77 -15.50 -8.48
C ALA A 130 23.75 -13.95 -8.54
N SER A 131 23.54 -13.44 -9.75
CA SER A 131 23.54 -12.02 -10.11
C SER A 131 22.64 -11.12 -9.24
N PRO A 132 23.14 -9.97 -8.72
CA PRO A 132 24.53 -9.50 -8.84
C PRO A 132 25.50 -10.07 -7.79
N GLY A 133 26.64 -10.60 -8.23
CA GLY A 133 27.82 -10.89 -7.40
C GLY A 133 28.95 -9.88 -7.51
N SER A 134 29.77 -9.70 -6.46
CA SER A 134 31.00 -8.90 -6.56
C SER A 134 32.21 -9.52 -5.85
N GLY A 135 33.40 -9.36 -6.44
CA GLY A 135 34.67 -9.87 -5.93
C GLY A 135 35.81 -8.86 -5.98
N PHE A 136 36.69 -8.86 -4.98
CA PHE A 136 37.86 -8.00 -4.93
C PHE A 136 39.17 -8.80 -4.81
N PHE A 137 40.12 -8.54 -5.70
CA PHE A 137 41.48 -9.04 -5.64
C PHE A 137 42.45 -7.88 -5.37
N GLY A 138 43.25 -7.96 -4.32
CA GLY A 138 44.20 -6.91 -3.93
C GLY A 138 45.52 -6.95 -4.70
N GLY A 139 45.93 -8.13 -5.17
CA GLY A 139 47.12 -8.33 -5.99
C GLY A 139 46.79 -8.57 -7.46
N ASP A 140 47.73 -9.20 -8.18
CA ASP A 140 47.54 -9.58 -9.58
C ASP A 140 46.57 -10.77 -9.69
N LEU A 141 45.70 -10.78 -10.71
CA LEU A 141 44.81 -11.90 -11.03
C LEU A 141 45.23 -12.49 -12.39
N THR A 142 45.69 -13.74 -12.39
CA THR A 142 46.14 -14.44 -13.61
C THR A 142 45.22 -15.60 -13.93
N PHE A 143 44.71 -15.66 -15.15
CA PHE A 143 44.01 -16.82 -15.68
C PHE A 143 44.99 -17.70 -16.47
N GLY A 144 45.10 -18.96 -16.06
CA GLY A 144 45.88 -19.99 -16.74
C GLY A 144 45.26 -20.42 -18.08
N PRO A 145 45.88 -21.34 -18.82
CA PRO A 145 45.41 -21.77 -20.15
C PRO A 145 43.99 -22.36 -20.18
N ASN A 146 43.47 -22.85 -19.05
CA ASN A 146 42.08 -23.32 -18.92
C ASN A 146 41.20 -22.35 -18.10
N GLY A 147 41.75 -21.19 -17.74
CA GLY A 147 41.08 -20.18 -16.93
C GLY A 147 39.87 -19.57 -17.65
N ARG A 148 38.71 -19.58 -17.00
CA ARG A 148 37.47 -18.97 -17.46
C ARG A 148 36.96 -17.98 -16.42
N PHE A 149 36.62 -16.76 -16.83
CA PHE A 149 35.88 -15.82 -15.99
C PHE A 149 34.44 -15.75 -16.49
N GLU A 150 33.49 -16.17 -15.66
CA GLU A 150 32.06 -16.17 -15.98
C GLU A 150 31.39 -14.90 -15.45
N VAL A 151 30.64 -14.22 -16.33
CA VAL A 151 29.90 -12.99 -16.05
C VAL A 151 28.44 -13.23 -16.38
N GLU A 152 27.58 -13.17 -15.36
CA GLU A 152 26.13 -13.29 -15.53
C GLU A 152 25.48 -11.90 -15.69
N ILE A 153 24.55 -11.78 -16.66
CA ILE A 153 23.75 -10.58 -16.88
C ILE A 153 22.25 -10.95 -16.78
N GLY A 154 21.57 -10.47 -15.72
CA GLY A 154 20.13 -10.69 -15.49
C GLY A 154 19.64 -10.23 -14.10
N GLY A 155 18.37 -9.79 -14.00
CA GLY A 155 17.74 -9.31 -12.74
C GLY A 155 16.44 -8.50 -12.95
N LEU A 156 15.55 -8.45 -11.95
CA LEU A 156 14.24 -7.76 -12.02
C LEU A 156 14.35 -6.22 -11.82
N GLU A 157 15.42 -5.70 -11.22
CA GLU A 157 15.53 -4.28 -10.88
C GLU A 157 16.46 -3.47 -11.81
N PRO A 158 16.02 -2.29 -12.30
CA PRO A 158 16.73 -1.50 -13.32
C PRO A 158 17.94 -0.70 -12.80
N ALA A 159 18.44 -0.96 -11.58
CA ALA A 159 19.45 -0.12 -10.96
C ALA A 159 20.88 -0.71 -10.94
N TYR A 160 21.14 -1.99 -10.57
CA TYR A 160 22.53 -2.45 -10.37
C TYR A 160 22.80 -3.98 -10.47
N ASP A 161 22.06 -4.76 -11.26
CA ASP A 161 22.13 -6.24 -11.15
C ASP A 161 23.01 -6.92 -12.23
N PHE A 162 24.34 -6.87 -12.09
CA PHE A 162 25.30 -7.72 -12.84
C PHE A 162 26.58 -8.01 -12.04
N ASP A 163 27.26 -9.08 -12.45
CA ASP A 163 28.51 -9.57 -11.86
C ASP A 163 29.71 -8.65 -12.07
N GLN A 164 30.47 -8.36 -11.00
CA GLN A 164 31.62 -7.45 -11.06
C GLN A 164 32.86 -7.98 -10.33
N VAL A 165 34.02 -7.85 -10.95
CA VAL A 165 35.31 -8.10 -10.30
C VAL A 165 36.19 -6.85 -10.30
N THR A 166 36.75 -6.51 -9.15
CA THR A 166 37.76 -5.46 -9.00
C THR A 166 39.11 -6.08 -8.67
N VAL A 167 40.18 -5.64 -9.36
CA VAL A 167 41.56 -6.12 -9.20
C VAL A 167 42.45 -4.90 -8.94
N GLY A 168 43.18 -4.90 -7.83
CA GLY A 168 44.09 -3.83 -7.44
C GLY A 168 45.41 -3.84 -8.20
N GLY A 169 45.82 -5.01 -8.71
CA GLY A 169 47.01 -5.22 -9.53
C GLY A 169 46.68 -5.40 -11.02
N THR A 170 47.50 -6.20 -11.69
CA THR A 170 47.34 -6.57 -13.10
C THR A 170 46.40 -7.75 -13.26
N THR A 171 45.47 -7.69 -14.20
CA THR A 171 44.74 -8.87 -14.68
C THR A 171 45.42 -9.42 -15.93
N ALA A 172 45.86 -10.68 -15.91
CA ALA A 172 46.55 -11.31 -17.03
C ALA A 172 45.83 -12.58 -17.49
N LEU A 173 45.56 -12.67 -18.80
CA LEU A 173 45.00 -13.87 -19.43
C LEU A 173 46.11 -14.57 -20.23
N GLN A 174 46.38 -15.84 -19.93
CA GLN A 174 47.31 -16.67 -20.70
C GLN A 174 46.66 -17.23 -21.98
N GLU A 175 47.46 -17.74 -22.91
CA GLU A 175 46.95 -18.37 -24.13
C GLU A 175 46.01 -19.54 -23.76
N GLY A 176 44.75 -19.46 -24.19
CA GLY A 176 43.68 -20.42 -23.86
C GLY A 176 42.68 -19.92 -22.81
N ALA A 177 43.02 -18.89 -22.03
CA ALA A 177 42.12 -18.27 -21.07
C ALA A 177 41.01 -17.47 -21.76
N MET A 178 39.78 -17.52 -21.22
CA MET A 178 38.61 -16.85 -21.81
C MET A 178 37.73 -16.16 -20.75
N ILE A 179 36.91 -15.23 -21.20
CA ILE A 179 35.81 -14.60 -20.43
C ILE A 179 34.51 -15.07 -21.07
N GLU A 180 33.64 -15.71 -20.31
CA GLU A 180 32.33 -16.15 -20.75
C GLU A 180 31.26 -15.21 -20.19
N VAL A 181 30.40 -14.69 -21.06
CA VAL A 181 29.30 -13.80 -20.69
C VAL A 181 28.00 -14.49 -21.01
N THR A 182 27.15 -14.68 -20.00
CA THR A 182 25.88 -15.41 -20.11
C THR A 182 24.72 -14.48 -19.75
N LEU A 183 23.68 -14.42 -20.60
CA LEU A 183 22.40 -13.82 -20.23
C LEU A 183 21.54 -14.88 -19.50
N ILE A 184 21.00 -14.54 -18.33
CA ILE A 184 20.24 -15.47 -17.50
C ILE A 184 18.78 -15.02 -17.37
N ASP A 185 17.87 -15.99 -17.47
CA ASP A 185 16.47 -15.84 -17.07
C ASP A 185 16.37 -15.92 -15.53
N PRO A 186 15.89 -14.86 -14.85
CA PRO A 186 15.83 -14.84 -13.40
C PRO A 186 14.84 -15.86 -12.80
N ASN A 187 13.95 -16.49 -13.58
CA ASN A 187 12.99 -17.47 -13.06
C ASN A 187 12.67 -18.62 -14.05
N PRO A 188 13.39 -19.76 -13.99
CA PRO A 188 13.11 -20.90 -14.87
C PRO A 188 11.75 -21.58 -14.65
N ASP A 189 11.00 -21.20 -13.60
CA ASP A 189 9.68 -21.76 -13.26
C ASP A 189 8.50 -20.87 -13.72
N ASP A 190 8.73 -19.69 -14.30
CA ASP A 190 7.66 -18.83 -14.83
C ASP A 190 7.26 -19.22 -16.27
N VAL A 191 5.95 -19.27 -16.55
CA VAL A 191 5.39 -19.74 -17.83
C VAL A 191 5.47 -18.66 -18.94
N VAL A 192 5.95 -17.48 -18.58
CA VAL A 192 6.28 -16.39 -19.51
C VAL A 192 7.78 -16.19 -19.40
N ASP A 193 8.51 -16.61 -20.45
CA ASP A 193 9.93 -16.34 -20.65
C ASP A 193 10.18 -14.81 -20.62
N GLU A 194 10.31 -14.21 -19.44
CA GLU A 194 10.76 -12.82 -19.27
C GLU A 194 12.28 -12.77 -19.44
N ILE A 195 12.75 -13.11 -20.64
CA ILE A 195 14.14 -12.97 -21.04
C ILE A 195 14.54 -11.51 -20.82
N PHE A 196 15.58 -11.28 -20.02
CA PHE A 196 16.21 -9.96 -19.90
C PHE A 196 16.73 -9.52 -21.29
N LEU A 197 16.16 -8.44 -21.84
CA LEU A 197 16.53 -7.90 -23.15
C LEU A 197 17.28 -6.57 -22.98
N PRO A 198 18.63 -6.57 -23.03
CA PRO A 198 19.41 -5.34 -22.92
C PRO A 198 19.17 -4.41 -24.12
N ARG A 199 19.17 -3.10 -23.85
CA ARG A 199 18.83 -2.06 -24.82
C ARG A 199 20.09 -1.39 -25.37
N THR A 200 19.97 -0.84 -26.58
CA THR A 200 21.05 -0.02 -27.15
C THR A 200 21.45 1.10 -26.19
N GLY A 201 22.71 1.10 -25.75
CA GLY A 201 23.28 2.09 -24.84
C GLY A 201 23.29 1.69 -23.36
N ASP A 202 22.71 0.55 -22.98
CA ASP A 202 22.93 -0.03 -21.65
C ASP A 202 24.39 -0.45 -21.51
N VAL A 203 25.02 -0.15 -20.38
CA VAL A 203 26.45 -0.41 -20.12
C VAL A 203 26.61 -1.22 -18.84
N PHE A 204 27.31 -2.36 -18.93
CA PHE A 204 27.53 -3.31 -17.84
C PHE A 204 29.03 -3.43 -17.54
N ASP A 205 29.49 -2.84 -16.42
CA ASP A 205 30.89 -2.87 -15.97
C ASP A 205 31.24 -4.21 -15.29
N PHE A 206 31.96 -5.11 -15.94
CA PHE A 206 32.21 -6.44 -15.36
C PHE A 206 33.63 -6.62 -14.78
N LEU A 207 34.59 -5.78 -15.17
CA LEU A 207 35.97 -5.83 -14.67
C LEU A 207 36.57 -4.44 -14.47
N ALA A 208 37.11 -4.18 -13.30
CA ALA A 208 37.95 -3.02 -13.02
C ALA A 208 39.34 -3.50 -12.56
N THR A 209 40.40 -3.14 -13.25
CA THR A 209 41.77 -3.62 -12.97
C THR A 209 42.79 -2.50 -13.17
N GLY A 210 44.02 -2.63 -12.66
CA GLY A 210 45.09 -1.70 -13.00
C GLY A 210 45.44 -1.81 -14.49
N ASP A 211 46.22 -2.83 -14.81
CA ASP A 211 46.57 -3.21 -16.18
C ASP A 211 45.83 -4.49 -16.61
N LEU A 212 45.39 -4.55 -17.87
CA LEU A 212 44.88 -5.77 -18.49
C LEU A 212 45.90 -6.29 -19.51
N LEU A 213 46.45 -7.48 -19.27
CA LEU A 213 47.36 -8.17 -20.19
C LEU A 213 46.62 -9.31 -20.89
N LEU A 214 46.44 -9.16 -22.19
CA LEU A 214 45.88 -10.19 -23.06
C LEU A 214 46.98 -11.07 -23.65
N PRO A 215 46.67 -12.28 -24.14
CA PRO A 215 47.64 -13.10 -24.85
C PRO A 215 48.21 -12.37 -26.07
N ALA A 216 49.44 -12.69 -26.44
CA ALA A 216 50.18 -11.95 -27.44
C ALA A 216 49.43 -11.89 -28.79
N GLY A 217 49.11 -10.68 -29.24
CA GLY A 217 48.40 -10.45 -30.51
C GLY A 217 46.88 -10.64 -30.44
N LYS A 218 46.30 -10.85 -29.26
CA LYS A 218 44.85 -10.97 -29.03
C LYS A 218 44.24 -9.63 -28.59
N THR A 219 42.95 -9.48 -28.87
CA THR A 219 42.08 -8.40 -28.41
C THR A 219 40.99 -8.96 -27.49
N LEU A 220 40.22 -8.10 -26.83
CA LEU A 220 39.08 -8.52 -25.99
C LEU A 220 38.07 -9.38 -26.76
N ASN A 221 37.81 -9.04 -28.02
CA ASN A 221 36.93 -9.83 -28.90
C ASN A 221 37.43 -11.26 -29.13
N ASP A 222 38.74 -11.50 -29.02
CA ASP A 222 39.32 -12.83 -29.25
C ASP A 222 39.28 -13.73 -28.00
N VAL A 223 39.03 -13.15 -26.82
CA VAL A 223 39.04 -13.86 -25.54
C VAL A 223 37.70 -13.84 -24.81
N VAL A 224 36.74 -13.03 -25.27
CA VAL A 224 35.38 -12.98 -24.72
C VAL A 224 34.43 -13.77 -25.61
N GLN A 225 33.65 -14.66 -24.98
CA GLN A 225 32.61 -15.44 -25.64
C GLN A 225 31.26 -15.12 -24.99
N PHE A 226 30.24 -14.96 -25.83
CA PHE A 226 28.86 -14.81 -25.36
C PHE A 226 28.11 -16.12 -25.52
N THR A 227 27.32 -16.48 -24.52
CA THR A 227 26.41 -17.62 -24.55
C THR A 227 25.00 -17.18 -24.17
N ASN A 228 24.00 -17.92 -24.66
CA ASN A 228 22.57 -17.63 -24.41
C ASN A 228 22.09 -16.22 -24.84
N LEU A 229 22.68 -15.64 -25.90
CA LEU A 229 22.20 -14.37 -26.44
C LEU A 229 20.93 -14.54 -27.29
N PRO A 230 19.89 -13.72 -27.06
CA PRO A 230 18.76 -13.62 -27.98
C PRO A 230 19.19 -13.13 -29.36
N ASP A 231 18.51 -13.61 -30.41
CA ASP A 231 18.74 -13.16 -31.78
C ASP A 231 18.62 -11.64 -31.90
N GLY A 232 19.67 -10.99 -32.43
CA GLY A 232 19.70 -9.54 -32.67
C GLY A 232 20.21 -8.68 -31.50
N VAL A 233 20.59 -9.31 -30.38
CA VAL A 233 21.37 -8.69 -29.31
C VAL A 233 22.86 -8.89 -29.58
N THR A 234 23.60 -7.78 -29.61
CA THR A 234 25.06 -7.79 -29.68
C THR A 234 25.62 -6.86 -28.60
N PHE A 235 26.89 -7.03 -28.24
CA PHE A 235 27.57 -6.15 -27.28
C PHE A 235 28.87 -5.64 -27.90
N ASP A 236 29.16 -4.38 -27.65
CA ASP A 236 30.44 -3.74 -27.95
C ASP A 236 31.24 -3.55 -26.65
N PHE A 237 32.56 -3.70 -26.72
CA PHE A 237 33.42 -3.42 -25.56
C PHE A 237 33.67 -1.92 -25.42
N GLN A 238 33.45 -1.40 -24.22
CA GLN A 238 33.94 -0.09 -23.81
C GLN A 238 35.05 -0.26 -22.79
N THR A 239 36.22 0.32 -23.08
CA THR A 239 37.33 0.38 -22.14
C THR A 239 37.59 1.84 -21.75
N THR A 240 37.61 2.10 -20.46
CA THR A 240 37.96 3.43 -19.93
C THR A 240 39.06 3.28 -18.90
N THR A 241 40.18 4.00 -19.07
CA THR A 241 41.25 4.05 -18.09
C THR A 241 41.23 5.40 -17.37
N VAL A 242 41.00 5.39 -16.06
CA VAL A 242 41.04 6.59 -15.19
C VAL A 242 41.99 6.31 -14.05
N ASP A 243 42.96 7.19 -13.81
CA ASP A 243 43.93 7.10 -12.72
C ASP A 243 44.66 5.74 -12.63
N GLY A 244 44.94 5.12 -13.78
CA GLY A 244 45.62 3.83 -13.86
C GLY A 244 44.73 2.61 -13.60
N VAL A 245 43.41 2.80 -13.49
CA VAL A 245 42.42 1.73 -13.42
C VAL A 245 41.70 1.63 -14.76
N THR A 246 41.84 0.50 -15.44
CA THR A 246 41.10 0.09 -16.63
C THR A 246 39.77 -0.55 -16.23
N ARG A 247 38.67 0.07 -16.64
CA ARG A 247 37.31 -0.48 -16.54
C ARG A 247 36.91 -1.06 -17.88
N ILE A 248 36.41 -2.28 -17.87
CA ILE A 248 35.88 -2.97 -19.04
C ILE A 248 34.38 -3.12 -18.85
N ALA A 249 33.64 -2.58 -19.81
CA ALA A 249 32.20 -2.63 -19.84
C ALA A 249 31.69 -3.22 -21.15
N LEU A 250 30.51 -3.82 -21.09
CA LEU A 250 29.75 -4.27 -22.24
C LEU A 250 28.68 -3.22 -22.53
N ALA A 251 28.73 -2.60 -23.70
CA ALA A 251 27.67 -1.73 -24.19
C ALA A 251 26.74 -2.54 -25.08
N ALA A 252 25.49 -2.71 -24.67
CA ALA A 252 24.52 -3.41 -25.47
C ALA A 252 24.19 -2.63 -26.74
N ASN A 253 24.11 -3.36 -27.84
CA ASN A 253 23.78 -2.90 -29.18
C ASN A 253 22.69 -3.84 -29.71
N SER A 254 21.43 -3.46 -29.48
CA SER A 254 20.28 -4.27 -29.85
C SER A 254 19.56 -3.67 -31.06
N THR A 255 19.35 -4.52 -32.08
CA THR A 255 18.52 -4.16 -33.25
C THR A 255 17.03 -4.40 -33.00
N LEU A 256 16.70 -4.90 -31.80
CA LEU A 256 15.34 -5.12 -31.36
C LEU A 256 14.65 -3.75 -31.15
N PRO A 257 13.45 -3.52 -31.73
CA PRO A 257 12.66 -2.35 -31.38
C PRO A 257 12.36 -2.36 -29.86
N PRO A 258 12.17 -1.19 -29.21
CA PRO A 258 11.73 -1.15 -27.82
C PRO A 258 10.50 -2.05 -27.65
N PRO A 259 10.37 -2.78 -26.51
CA PRO A 259 9.31 -3.76 -26.35
C PRO A 259 7.97 -3.14 -26.73
N ALA A 260 7.25 -3.80 -27.65
CA ALA A 260 5.97 -3.33 -28.15
C ALA A 260 4.84 -3.40 -27.09
N GLY A 261 5.17 -3.78 -25.85
CA GLY A 261 4.24 -3.97 -24.75
C GLY A 261 4.79 -3.48 -23.41
N PRO A 262 3.93 -3.37 -22.40
CA PRO A 262 4.31 -2.91 -21.07
C PRO A 262 5.08 -3.99 -20.31
N ARG A 263 6.04 -3.58 -19.47
CA ARG A 263 6.74 -4.45 -18.52
C ARG A 263 6.49 -3.96 -17.10
N ILE A 264 5.98 -4.84 -16.24
CA ILE A 264 5.80 -4.53 -14.81
C ILE A 264 7.16 -4.70 -14.12
N LEU A 265 7.64 -3.64 -13.46
CA LEU A 265 8.88 -3.62 -12.68
C LEU A 265 8.63 -3.96 -11.21
N ALA A 266 7.48 -3.57 -10.67
CA ALA A 266 7.05 -3.92 -9.32
C ALA A 266 5.55 -4.16 -9.30
N HIS A 267 5.14 -5.31 -8.76
CA HIS A 267 3.74 -5.69 -8.58
C HIS A 267 3.14 -5.00 -7.34
N PRO A 268 1.81 -4.85 -7.26
CA PRO A 268 1.17 -4.47 -6.00
C PRO A 268 1.39 -5.53 -4.93
N HIS A 269 1.52 -5.11 -3.68
CA HIS A 269 1.73 -5.98 -2.53
C HIS A 269 0.43 -6.12 -1.73
N ALA A 270 0.24 -7.28 -1.10
CA ALA A 270 -0.85 -7.48 -0.16
C ALA A 270 -0.76 -6.46 1.00
N THR A 271 -1.92 -6.03 1.50
CA THR A 271 -2.01 -5.04 2.56
C THR A 271 -3.16 -5.39 3.51
N SER A 272 -3.09 -4.88 4.74
CA SER A 272 -4.15 -5.02 5.72
C SER A 272 -4.41 -3.70 6.41
N THR A 273 -5.67 -3.46 6.77
CA THR A 273 -6.12 -2.23 7.42
C THR A 273 -7.35 -2.51 8.28
N THR A 274 -7.78 -1.50 9.05
CA THR A 274 -9.07 -1.53 9.76
C THR A 274 -10.12 -0.74 8.98
N ALA A 275 -11.39 -1.12 9.10
CA ALA A 275 -12.50 -0.39 8.48
C ALA A 275 -12.46 1.12 8.80
N GLY A 276 -12.68 1.95 7.79
CA GLY A 276 -12.50 3.41 7.83
C GLY A 276 -11.07 3.88 7.51
N GLY A 277 -10.08 3.00 7.58
CA GLY A 277 -8.69 3.31 7.26
C GLY A 277 -8.41 3.37 5.76
N ALA A 278 -7.37 4.10 5.35
CA ALA A 278 -6.96 4.17 3.96
C ALA A 278 -6.07 2.97 3.55
N SER A 279 -6.18 2.53 2.31
CA SER A 279 -5.28 1.55 1.69
C SER A 279 -4.78 2.04 0.34
N THR A 280 -3.59 1.63 -0.06
CA THR A 280 -2.99 2.04 -1.33
C THR A 280 -2.28 0.86 -1.98
N PHE A 281 -2.56 0.65 -3.26
CA PHE A 281 -1.85 -0.29 -4.13
C PHE A 281 -1.07 0.49 -5.18
N THR A 282 0.14 0.06 -5.46
CA THR A 282 1.01 0.69 -6.46
C THR A 282 1.54 -0.35 -7.44
N VAL A 283 1.69 0.05 -8.69
CA VAL A 283 2.40 -0.73 -9.71
C VAL A 283 3.48 0.14 -10.34
N SER A 284 4.69 -0.41 -10.50
CA SER A 284 5.75 0.26 -11.26
C SER A 284 5.87 -0.39 -12.63
N VAL A 285 5.89 0.41 -13.69
CA VAL A 285 5.95 -0.08 -15.09
C VAL A 285 7.13 0.61 -15.78
N GLY A 286 7.86 -0.15 -16.61
CA GLY A 286 8.93 0.40 -17.44
C GLY A 286 8.42 1.44 -18.42
N SER A 287 9.32 2.29 -18.93
CA SER A 287 8.96 3.30 -19.92
C SER A 287 8.40 2.66 -21.20
N ALA A 288 7.10 2.85 -21.42
CA ALA A 288 6.41 2.46 -22.64
C ALA A 288 5.48 3.61 -23.06
N PRO A 289 5.56 4.10 -24.32
CA PRO A 289 4.66 5.12 -24.81
C PRO A 289 3.20 4.63 -24.81
N GLY A 290 2.29 5.47 -24.32
CA GLY A 290 0.85 5.17 -24.34
C GLY A 290 0.42 4.11 -23.32
N THR A 291 1.16 3.94 -22.22
CA THR A 291 0.74 3.06 -21.12
C THR A 291 -0.60 3.50 -20.51
N THR A 292 -1.53 2.57 -20.41
CA THR A 292 -2.79 2.72 -19.69
C THR A 292 -2.91 1.65 -18.61
N TYR A 293 -3.64 1.96 -17.55
CA TYR A 293 -3.89 1.07 -16.42
C TYR A 293 -5.38 0.81 -16.27
N GLN A 294 -5.74 -0.37 -15.80
CA GLN A 294 -7.08 -0.70 -15.35
C GLN A 294 -6.97 -1.59 -14.11
N TRP A 295 -7.28 -1.04 -12.93
CA TRP A 295 -7.34 -1.83 -11.71
C TRP A 295 -8.58 -2.71 -11.70
N ARG A 296 -8.44 -3.85 -11.05
CA ARG A 296 -9.48 -4.86 -10.89
C ARG A 296 -9.54 -5.31 -9.45
N LYS A 297 -10.77 -5.60 -9.00
CA LYS A 297 -11.06 -6.27 -7.74
C LYS A 297 -11.75 -7.59 -8.05
N ASP A 298 -11.21 -8.70 -7.54
CA ASP A 298 -11.75 -10.05 -7.73
C ASP A 298 -12.01 -10.37 -9.23
N GLY A 299 -11.12 -9.84 -10.11
CA GLY A 299 -11.18 -9.99 -11.56
C GLY A 299 -12.13 -9.02 -12.30
N ILE A 300 -12.83 -8.13 -11.60
CA ILE A 300 -13.76 -7.15 -12.17
C ILE A 300 -13.10 -5.76 -12.23
N ASP A 301 -13.23 -5.07 -13.36
CA ASP A 301 -12.70 -3.72 -13.55
C ASP A 301 -13.33 -2.72 -12.57
N ILE A 302 -12.47 -1.94 -11.90
CA ILE A 302 -12.88 -0.82 -11.06
C ILE A 302 -12.99 0.42 -11.96
N PRO A 303 -14.19 0.96 -12.20
CA PRO A 303 -14.36 2.11 -13.08
C PRO A 303 -13.54 3.31 -12.64
N GLY A 304 -12.85 3.96 -13.59
CA GLY A 304 -12.05 5.17 -13.32
C GLY A 304 -10.68 4.93 -12.66
N ALA A 305 -10.40 3.73 -12.18
CA ALA A 305 -9.10 3.39 -11.59
C ALA A 305 -8.06 3.11 -12.69
N ASN A 306 -7.54 4.18 -13.29
CA ASN A 306 -6.69 4.14 -14.49
C ASN A 306 -5.27 4.69 -14.29
N GLY A 307 -4.86 4.87 -13.03
CA GLY A 307 -3.51 5.32 -12.66
C GLY A 307 -2.58 4.18 -12.22
N PRO A 308 -1.28 4.47 -12.05
CA PRO A 308 -0.30 3.51 -11.49
C PRO A 308 -0.50 3.28 -9.98
N THR A 309 -1.44 3.99 -9.36
CA THR A 309 -1.78 3.89 -7.94
C THR A 309 -3.29 3.85 -7.79
N LEU A 310 -3.77 2.90 -6.99
CA LEU A 310 -5.15 2.83 -6.52
C LEU A 310 -5.17 3.15 -5.03
N THR A 311 -5.87 4.22 -4.66
CA THR A 311 -6.05 4.61 -3.26
C THR A 311 -7.51 4.43 -2.87
N LEU A 312 -7.75 3.66 -1.81
CA LEU A 312 -9.03 3.52 -1.16
C LEU A 312 -8.99 4.38 0.11
N PRO A 313 -9.62 5.57 0.14
CA PRO A 313 -9.44 6.52 1.24
C PRO A 313 -10.10 6.08 2.56
N ALA A 314 -11.14 5.24 2.50
CA ALA A 314 -11.88 4.73 3.65
C ALA A 314 -12.40 3.31 3.40
N THR A 315 -11.52 2.33 3.52
CA THR A 315 -11.83 0.91 3.25
C THR A 315 -12.92 0.37 4.17
N GLN A 316 -13.80 -0.46 3.61
CA GLN A 316 -14.88 -1.14 4.30
C GLN A 316 -14.74 -2.67 4.17
N SER A 317 -15.54 -3.43 4.90
CA SER A 317 -15.54 -4.90 4.81
C SER A 317 -15.77 -5.40 3.37
N PHE A 318 -16.60 -4.70 2.60
CA PHE A 318 -16.85 -5.03 1.20
C PHE A 318 -15.72 -4.66 0.25
N ASP A 319 -14.68 -3.94 0.69
CA ASP A 319 -13.48 -3.66 -0.11
C ASP A 319 -12.44 -4.78 0.00
N ALA A 320 -12.54 -5.66 0.99
CA ALA A 320 -11.67 -6.83 1.09
C ALA A 320 -11.78 -7.72 -0.16
N GLY A 321 -10.65 -8.29 -0.59
CA GLY A 321 -10.56 -9.09 -1.82
C GLY A 321 -9.19 -9.00 -2.49
N ASP A 322 -9.07 -9.63 -3.65
CA ASP A 322 -7.81 -9.65 -4.41
C ASP A 322 -7.80 -8.54 -5.47
N TYR A 323 -6.76 -7.71 -5.45
CA TYR A 323 -6.55 -6.62 -6.40
C TYR A 323 -5.49 -6.98 -7.43
N SER A 324 -5.75 -6.65 -8.70
CA SER A 324 -4.75 -6.70 -9.76
C SER A 324 -4.86 -5.49 -10.67
N VAL A 325 -3.86 -5.27 -11.52
CA VAL A 325 -3.91 -4.21 -12.54
C VAL A 325 -3.51 -4.77 -13.89
N VAL A 326 -4.34 -4.46 -14.90
CA VAL A 326 -4.00 -4.69 -16.31
C VAL A 326 -3.29 -3.44 -16.82
N VAL A 327 -2.05 -3.63 -17.26
CA VAL A 327 -1.26 -2.58 -17.88
C VAL A 327 -1.26 -2.84 -19.38
N THR A 328 -1.60 -1.84 -20.19
CA THR A 328 -1.63 -1.95 -21.65
C THR A 328 -0.73 -0.90 -22.28
N ALA A 329 0.14 -1.30 -23.21
CA ALA A 329 0.94 -0.41 -24.04
C ALA A 329 1.16 -1.04 -25.41
N GLY A 330 1.18 -0.23 -26.48
CA GLY A 330 1.39 -0.73 -27.85
C GLY A 330 0.40 -1.80 -28.34
N GLY A 331 -0.77 -1.90 -27.71
CA GLY A 331 -1.79 -2.93 -28.02
C GLY A 331 -1.57 -4.28 -27.31
N VAL A 332 -0.58 -4.38 -26.42
CA VAL A 332 -0.30 -5.56 -25.60
C VAL A 332 -0.69 -5.28 -24.16
N SER A 333 -1.33 -6.25 -23.50
CA SER A 333 -1.74 -6.16 -22.11
C SER A 333 -1.02 -7.19 -21.24
N VAL A 334 -0.56 -6.77 -20.07
CA VAL A 334 0.06 -7.61 -19.03
C VAL A 334 -0.69 -7.37 -17.72
N GLU A 335 -1.03 -8.44 -17.01
CA GLU A 335 -1.66 -8.39 -15.69
C GLU A 335 -0.61 -8.55 -14.59
N SER A 336 -0.76 -7.81 -13.49
CA SER A 336 0.07 -7.97 -12.30
C SER A 336 -0.24 -9.24 -11.50
N LYS A 337 0.66 -9.62 -10.59
CA LYS A 337 0.31 -10.55 -9.50
C LYS A 337 -0.84 -9.99 -8.65
N LEU A 338 -1.60 -10.89 -8.02
CA LEU A 338 -2.67 -10.54 -7.09
C LEU A 338 -2.11 -9.95 -5.80
N ALA A 339 -2.75 -8.89 -5.31
CA ALA A 339 -2.49 -8.26 -4.02
C ALA A 339 -3.75 -8.35 -3.15
N HIS A 340 -3.70 -9.15 -2.09
CA HIS A 340 -4.83 -9.33 -1.18
C HIS A 340 -5.01 -8.12 -0.25
N LEU A 341 -6.25 -7.64 -0.11
CA LEU A 341 -6.66 -6.67 0.91
C LEU A 341 -7.42 -7.37 2.03
N GLU A 342 -6.86 -7.34 3.23
CA GLU A 342 -7.57 -7.71 4.45
C GLU A 342 -8.12 -6.45 5.14
N VAL A 343 -9.42 -6.43 5.44
CA VAL A 343 -10.06 -5.35 6.21
C VAL A 343 -10.60 -5.91 7.51
N ALA A 344 -9.93 -5.56 8.62
CA ALA A 344 -10.37 -5.90 9.96
C ALA A 344 -11.48 -4.94 10.43
N PRO A 345 -12.44 -5.38 11.27
CA PRO A 345 -13.39 -4.48 11.91
C PRO A 345 -12.66 -3.40 12.72
N ALA A 346 -13.18 -2.17 12.70
CA ALA A 346 -12.67 -1.13 13.58
C ALA A 346 -12.87 -1.50 15.06
N PRO A 347 -11.92 -1.11 15.94
CA PRO A 347 -12.09 -1.36 17.37
C PRO A 347 -13.31 -0.61 17.91
N PRO A 348 -13.99 -1.14 18.95
CA PRO A 348 -15.10 -0.44 19.58
C PRO A 348 -14.70 0.96 20.04
N SER A 349 -15.52 1.96 19.74
CA SER A 349 -15.28 3.35 20.13
C SER A 349 -16.47 3.95 20.90
N ASN A 350 -16.14 4.89 21.78
CA ASN A 350 -17.11 5.72 22.50
C ASN A 350 -17.50 6.97 21.70
N ALA A 351 -17.17 7.02 20.40
CA ALA A 351 -17.56 8.12 19.54
C ALA A 351 -19.08 8.20 19.40
N ARG A 352 -19.58 9.43 19.29
CA ARG A 352 -20.99 9.78 19.31
C ARG A 352 -21.31 10.79 18.21
N LEU A 353 -22.58 10.89 17.85
CA LEU A 353 -23.08 11.99 17.02
C LEU A 353 -23.09 13.28 17.84
N LEU A 354 -22.47 14.34 17.31
CA LEU A 354 -22.46 15.66 17.96
C LEU A 354 -23.52 16.61 17.41
N ASN A 355 -23.98 16.40 16.18
CA ASN A 355 -24.96 17.27 15.57
C ASN A 355 -25.74 16.58 14.42
N LEU A 356 -26.79 17.28 14.00
CA LEU A 356 -27.45 17.17 12.71
C LEU A 356 -27.56 18.59 12.14
N SER A 357 -27.29 18.79 10.86
CA SER A 357 -27.51 20.08 10.17
C SER A 357 -28.02 19.81 8.77
N THR A 358 -29.32 19.95 8.55
CA THR A 358 -29.94 19.67 7.25
C THR A 358 -30.32 20.95 6.55
N ARG A 359 -29.70 21.21 5.40
CA ARG A 359 -30.16 22.23 4.45
C ARG A 359 -31.19 21.61 3.52
N GLY A 360 -32.36 22.24 3.38
CA GLY A 360 -33.41 21.77 2.48
C GLY A 360 -34.48 22.82 2.20
N GLN A 361 -35.32 22.54 1.21
CA GLN A 361 -36.52 23.33 0.98
C GLN A 361 -37.57 23.03 2.04
N VAL A 362 -38.01 24.08 2.74
CA VAL A 362 -39.20 24.04 3.58
C VAL A 362 -40.38 24.41 2.68
N LEU A 363 -41.25 23.44 2.43
CA LEU A 363 -42.52 23.66 1.73
C LEU A 363 -43.67 23.73 2.76
N THR A 364 -44.91 23.71 2.29
CA THR A 364 -46.09 23.82 3.14
C THR A 364 -46.73 22.46 3.44
N GLY A 365 -47.52 22.39 4.52
CA GLY A 365 -48.35 21.22 4.81
C GLY A 365 -47.51 19.97 5.12
N ALA A 366 -47.77 18.86 4.43
CA ALA A 366 -47.06 17.59 4.68
C ALA A 366 -45.57 17.61 4.24
N ASN A 367 -45.16 18.64 3.49
CA ASN A 367 -43.82 18.74 2.88
C ASN A 367 -42.91 19.75 3.61
N VAL A 368 -43.26 20.14 4.84
CA VAL A 368 -42.34 20.86 5.73
C VAL A 368 -41.10 20.02 6.03
N LEU A 369 -40.02 20.65 6.48
CA LEU A 369 -38.77 19.95 6.80
C LEU A 369 -38.83 19.42 8.24
N ILE A 370 -38.66 18.11 8.41
CA ILE A 370 -38.94 17.42 9.67
C ILE A 370 -37.73 16.59 10.10
N PRO A 371 -36.86 17.14 10.96
CA PRO A 371 -35.84 16.33 11.62
C PRO A 371 -36.38 15.44 12.72
N GLY A 372 -35.87 14.23 12.81
CA GLY A 372 -36.12 13.30 13.92
C GLY A 372 -34.82 12.95 14.64
N PHE A 373 -34.90 12.65 15.94
CA PHE A 373 -33.76 12.16 16.70
C PHE A 373 -34.21 11.39 17.94
N VAL A 374 -33.37 10.46 18.38
CA VAL A 374 -33.59 9.66 19.59
C VAL A 374 -32.45 9.88 20.57
N ILE A 375 -32.84 10.18 21.81
CA ILE A 375 -31.96 10.31 22.96
C ILE A 375 -32.08 9.05 23.81
N THR A 376 -30.96 8.38 24.08
CA THR A 376 -30.88 7.26 25.05
C THR A 376 -30.21 7.71 26.36
N GLY A 377 -29.94 6.76 27.26
CA GLY A 377 -29.35 7.01 28.58
C GLY A 377 -30.40 7.29 29.65
N THR A 378 -29.96 7.83 30.78
CA THR A 378 -30.83 8.16 31.92
C THR A 378 -30.83 9.64 32.28
N SER A 379 -29.79 10.37 31.91
CA SER A 379 -29.67 11.81 32.15
C SER A 379 -30.37 12.63 31.06
N ASN A 380 -30.80 13.84 31.38
CA ASN A 380 -31.22 14.80 30.36
C ASN A 380 -30.03 15.20 29.49
N LYS A 381 -30.27 15.41 28.20
CA LYS A 381 -29.30 15.93 27.24
C LYS A 381 -29.63 17.37 26.88
N LYS A 382 -28.64 18.25 27.02
CA LYS A 382 -28.76 19.64 26.60
C LYS A 382 -28.54 19.76 25.11
N LEU A 383 -29.55 20.23 24.38
CA LEU A 383 -29.49 20.42 22.92
C LEU A 383 -29.82 21.85 22.53
N LEU A 384 -29.07 22.37 21.56
CA LEU A 384 -29.42 23.57 20.80
C LEU A 384 -30.08 23.13 19.49
N LEU A 385 -31.34 23.52 19.27
CA LEU A 385 -32.06 23.30 18.02
C LEU A 385 -32.27 24.66 17.32
N ARG A 386 -32.13 24.70 16.01
CA ARG A 386 -32.28 25.92 15.20
C ARG A 386 -33.02 25.64 13.90
N ALA A 387 -33.85 26.58 13.47
CA ALA A 387 -34.34 26.67 12.10
C ALA A 387 -33.92 28.04 11.55
N VAL A 388 -32.99 28.02 10.60
CA VAL A 388 -32.29 29.21 10.12
C VAL A 388 -32.74 29.51 8.70
N GLY A 389 -33.36 30.68 8.52
CA GLY A 389 -33.87 31.17 7.25
C GLY A 389 -33.21 32.51 6.91
N PRO A 390 -33.63 33.64 7.53
CA PRO A 390 -33.10 34.97 7.21
C PRO A 390 -31.57 35.07 7.19
N ARG A 391 -30.88 34.43 8.14
CA ARG A 391 -29.41 34.49 8.21
C ARG A 391 -28.71 33.83 7.02
N LEU A 392 -29.37 32.92 6.31
CA LEU A 392 -28.80 32.27 5.12
C LEU A 392 -28.60 33.26 3.96
N GLY A 393 -29.38 34.35 3.92
CA GLY A 393 -29.23 35.40 2.90
C GLY A 393 -27.83 36.03 2.92
N ASP A 394 -27.21 36.17 4.10
CA ASP A 394 -25.85 36.72 4.24
C ASP A 394 -24.77 35.78 3.70
N PHE A 395 -25.08 34.48 3.62
CA PHE A 395 -24.21 33.46 3.02
C PHE A 395 -24.48 33.28 1.51
N GLY A 396 -25.33 34.12 0.92
CA GLY A 396 -25.66 34.07 -0.50
C GLY A 396 -26.55 32.88 -0.89
N VAL A 397 -27.20 32.23 0.07
CA VAL A 397 -28.16 31.15 -0.21
C VAL A 397 -29.40 31.78 -0.86
N PRO A 398 -29.84 31.29 -2.03
CA PRO A 398 -31.01 31.82 -2.71
C PRO A 398 -32.31 31.45 -1.99
N ASP A 399 -33.28 32.35 -2.05
CA ASP A 399 -34.65 32.17 -1.52
C ASP A 399 -34.71 31.63 -0.07
N PRO A 400 -34.01 32.27 0.90
CA PRO A 400 -34.07 31.84 2.29
C PRO A 400 -35.50 31.98 2.82
N LEU A 401 -35.94 31.00 3.62
CA LEU A 401 -37.24 31.05 4.30
C LEU A 401 -37.30 32.32 5.17
N ALA A 402 -38.24 33.21 4.88
CA ALA A 402 -38.23 34.54 5.46
C ALA A 402 -38.56 34.58 6.97
N ASP A 403 -39.34 33.61 7.45
CA ASP A 403 -39.83 33.58 8.84
C ASP A 403 -40.00 32.12 9.30
N PRO A 404 -38.90 31.44 9.69
CA PRO A 404 -38.94 30.06 10.16
C PRO A 404 -39.52 29.96 11.58
N MET A 405 -40.45 29.03 11.76
CA MET A 405 -40.96 28.57 13.05
C MET A 405 -40.48 27.14 13.31
N LEU A 406 -40.06 26.87 14.53
CA LEU A 406 -39.60 25.56 14.98
C LEU A 406 -40.51 25.03 16.09
N THR A 407 -41.16 23.89 15.83
CA THR A 407 -41.94 23.15 16.83
C THR A 407 -41.25 21.83 17.15
N LEU A 408 -40.87 21.62 18.42
CA LEU A 408 -40.37 20.35 18.91
C LEU A 408 -41.52 19.54 19.52
N LYS A 409 -41.66 18.30 19.08
CA LYS A 409 -42.59 17.31 19.63
C LYS A 409 -41.81 16.15 20.27
N GLN A 410 -42.38 15.57 21.32
CA GLN A 410 -41.90 14.34 21.93
C GLN A 410 -42.92 13.22 21.68
N ASN A 411 -42.45 12.05 21.28
CA ASN A 411 -43.31 10.88 21.21
C ASN A 411 -43.54 10.31 22.62
N VAL A 412 -44.79 10.33 23.08
CA VAL A 412 -45.20 9.82 24.38
C VAL A 412 -46.38 8.88 24.20
N GLY A 413 -46.25 7.62 24.61
CA GLY A 413 -47.33 6.63 24.50
C GLY A 413 -47.75 6.31 23.06
N GLY A 414 -46.85 6.47 22.08
CA GLY A 414 -47.12 6.20 20.67
C GLY A 414 -47.74 7.35 19.89
N GLY A 415 -47.81 8.56 20.47
CA GLY A 415 -48.25 9.78 19.78
C GLY A 415 -47.34 10.96 20.06
N ASP A 416 -47.28 11.89 19.12
CA ASP A 416 -46.46 13.09 19.23
C ASP A 416 -47.20 14.20 19.99
N VAL A 417 -46.56 14.73 21.02
CA VAL A 417 -47.07 15.84 21.85
C VAL A 417 -46.14 17.04 21.74
N ASP A 418 -46.68 18.24 21.64
CA ASP A 418 -45.88 19.48 21.62
C ASP A 418 -45.05 19.60 22.91
N PHE A 419 -43.75 19.80 22.74
CA PHE A 419 -42.79 19.94 23.82
C PHE A 419 -42.32 21.39 23.96
N ALA A 420 -41.94 22.02 22.86
CA ALA A 420 -41.50 23.41 22.81
C ALA A 420 -41.73 24.01 21.43
N THR A 421 -41.86 25.33 21.35
CA THR A 421 -41.95 26.06 20.07
C THR A 421 -41.16 27.36 20.15
N ASN A 422 -40.59 27.78 19.03
CA ASN A 422 -40.04 29.11 18.88
C ASN A 422 -40.28 29.65 17.47
N ASP A 423 -40.65 30.92 17.43
CA ASP A 423 -40.83 31.75 16.24
C ASP A 423 -40.15 33.08 16.62
N ASN A 424 -38.98 33.37 16.04
CA ASN A 424 -37.98 34.36 16.45
C ASN A 424 -37.15 33.98 17.71
N TRP A 425 -35.87 33.65 17.51
CA TRP A 425 -34.94 33.21 18.56
C TRP A 425 -34.71 34.28 19.65
N GLY A 426 -34.69 35.55 19.25
CA GLY A 426 -34.47 36.69 20.15
C GLY A 426 -35.61 36.94 21.14
N SER A 427 -36.76 36.29 20.94
CA SER A 427 -37.90 36.38 21.86
C SER A 427 -37.78 35.40 23.04
N ASN A 428 -36.86 34.44 23.00
CA ASN A 428 -36.63 33.49 24.08
C ASN A 428 -36.07 34.16 25.34
N ALA A 429 -36.57 33.74 26.51
CA ALA A 429 -36.05 34.20 27.81
C ALA A 429 -34.56 33.87 28.02
N ASN A 430 -34.05 32.81 27.38
CA ASN A 430 -32.65 32.39 27.40
C ASN A 430 -31.89 32.72 26.11
N ALA A 431 -32.28 33.77 25.36
CA ALA A 431 -31.61 34.16 24.12
C ALA A 431 -30.09 34.43 24.28
N ALA A 432 -29.66 34.99 25.41
CA ALA A 432 -28.23 35.18 25.71
C ALA A 432 -27.47 33.85 25.83
N ASP A 433 -28.10 32.83 26.43
CA ASP A 433 -27.51 31.49 26.52
C ASP A 433 -27.50 30.82 25.15
N ILE A 434 -28.54 30.99 24.33
CA ILE A 434 -28.59 30.49 22.94
C ILE A 434 -27.40 31.04 22.13
N ALA A 435 -27.13 32.34 22.22
CA ALA A 435 -26.00 32.96 21.54
C ALA A 435 -24.66 32.40 22.04
N THR A 436 -24.48 32.28 23.35
CA THR A 436 -23.26 31.74 23.97
C THR A 436 -23.04 30.27 23.57
N THR A 437 -24.11 29.47 23.59
CA THR A 437 -24.05 28.06 23.19
C THR A 437 -23.80 27.90 21.70
N SER A 438 -24.37 28.76 20.84
CA SER A 438 -24.09 28.74 19.40
C SER A 438 -22.59 28.89 19.12
N ALA A 439 -21.93 29.87 19.75
CA ALA A 439 -20.50 30.06 19.64
C ALA A 439 -19.70 28.86 20.19
N MET A 440 -20.13 28.27 21.31
CA MET A 440 -19.49 27.11 21.94
C MET A 440 -19.49 25.87 21.03
N VAL A 441 -20.61 25.60 20.35
CA VAL A 441 -20.76 24.43 19.48
C VAL A 441 -20.28 24.68 18.04
N GLY A 442 -19.73 25.87 17.77
CA GLY A 442 -19.23 26.27 16.45
C GLY A 442 -20.32 26.61 15.43
N ALA A 443 -21.57 26.81 15.86
CA ALA A 443 -22.64 27.28 15.00
C ALA A 443 -22.51 28.79 14.76
N PHE A 444 -22.73 29.24 13.53
CA PHE A 444 -22.62 30.66 13.20
C PHE A 444 -23.65 31.51 13.95
N ASP A 445 -23.31 32.77 14.20
CA ASP A 445 -24.17 33.70 14.94
C ASP A 445 -25.49 33.98 14.21
N LEU A 446 -26.58 34.04 14.98
CA LEU A 446 -27.87 34.54 14.54
C LEU A 446 -27.92 36.08 14.70
N LEU A 447 -28.53 36.77 13.73
CA LEU A 447 -28.60 38.23 13.78
C LEU A 447 -29.56 38.71 14.88
N PRO A 448 -29.25 39.84 15.57
CA PRO A 448 -30.20 40.50 16.45
C PRO A 448 -31.49 40.87 15.70
N ASN A 449 -32.65 40.60 16.31
CA ASN A 449 -33.98 40.80 15.73
C ASN A 449 -34.26 39.98 14.45
N SER A 450 -33.48 38.94 14.19
CA SER A 450 -33.78 37.99 13.11
C SER A 450 -35.03 37.17 13.42
N ALA A 451 -35.74 36.79 12.36
CA ALA A 451 -36.83 35.83 12.41
C ALA A 451 -36.37 34.36 12.44
N ASP A 452 -35.06 34.09 12.40
CA ASP A 452 -34.54 32.74 12.67
C ASP A 452 -35.09 32.20 14.00
N ALA A 453 -35.42 30.91 14.06
CA ALA A 453 -35.90 30.26 15.27
C ALA A 453 -34.80 29.44 15.96
N ALA A 454 -34.80 29.43 17.29
CA ALA A 454 -33.91 28.59 18.08
C ALA A 454 -34.52 28.16 19.41
N LEU A 455 -34.10 27.01 19.91
CA LEU A 455 -34.46 26.44 21.20
C LEU A 455 -33.21 25.89 21.87
N LEU A 456 -32.98 26.23 23.14
CA LEU A 456 -31.94 25.60 23.97
C LEU A 456 -32.64 24.90 25.14
N LEU A 457 -32.60 23.56 25.14
CA LEU A 457 -33.43 22.72 26.00
C LEU A 457 -32.62 21.60 26.67
N ASP A 458 -33.02 21.23 27.88
CA ASP A 458 -32.58 19.99 28.54
C ASP A 458 -33.66 18.92 28.32
N LEU A 459 -33.39 17.97 27.42
CA LEU A 459 -34.36 16.97 26.98
C LEU A 459 -34.13 15.63 27.68
N PRO A 460 -35.17 15.01 28.29
CA PRO A 460 -35.05 13.65 28.81
C PRO A 460 -34.86 12.64 27.66
N PRO A 461 -34.33 11.43 27.95
CA PRO A 461 -34.29 10.33 26.99
C PRO A 461 -35.67 10.07 26.36
N GLY A 462 -35.70 9.83 25.05
CA GLY A 462 -36.94 9.70 24.29
C GLY A 462 -36.77 9.93 22.79
N GLN A 463 -37.87 9.80 22.05
CA GLN A 463 -37.93 10.08 20.62
C GLN A 463 -38.55 11.46 20.38
N TYR A 464 -37.94 12.24 19.50
CA TYR A 464 -38.33 13.62 19.25
C TYR A 464 -38.41 13.90 17.75
N THR A 465 -39.35 14.78 17.42
CA THR A 465 -39.59 15.27 16.05
C THR A 465 -39.56 16.79 16.10
N ALA A 466 -38.61 17.39 15.41
CA ALA A 466 -38.58 18.82 15.16
C ALA A 466 -39.30 19.11 13.83
N ILE A 467 -40.15 20.13 13.80
CA ILE A 467 -40.87 20.56 12.61
C ILE A 467 -40.47 21.99 12.34
N ALA A 468 -39.82 22.22 11.19
CA ALA A 468 -39.49 23.55 10.70
C ALA A 468 -40.46 23.94 9.59
N GLU A 469 -41.21 25.01 9.81
CA GLU A 469 -42.23 25.52 8.88
C GLU A 469 -42.13 27.03 8.74
N GLY A 470 -42.68 27.57 7.66
CA GLY A 470 -42.76 29.02 7.45
C GLY A 470 -44.01 29.61 8.11
N VAL A 471 -43.87 30.68 8.88
CA VAL A 471 -45.02 31.42 9.43
C VAL A 471 -45.93 31.83 8.27
N GLY A 472 -47.23 31.59 8.44
CA GLY A 472 -48.24 31.86 7.40
C GLY A 472 -48.23 30.89 6.22
N ALA A 473 -47.67 29.68 6.38
CA ALA A 473 -47.51 28.67 5.33
C ALA A 473 -46.70 29.20 4.13
N THR A 474 -45.56 29.82 4.44
CA THR A 474 -44.56 30.26 3.45
C THR A 474 -43.57 29.14 3.15
N SER A 475 -42.85 29.28 2.04
CA SER A 475 -41.80 28.34 1.61
C SER A 475 -40.47 29.06 1.41
N GLY A 476 -39.38 28.30 1.45
CA GLY A 476 -38.03 28.80 1.18
C GLY A 476 -36.97 27.81 1.67
N VAL A 477 -35.70 28.16 1.51
CA VAL A 477 -34.57 27.36 1.99
C VAL A 477 -34.34 27.63 3.48
N SER A 478 -34.23 26.57 4.27
CA SER A 478 -33.83 26.66 5.67
C SER A 478 -32.73 25.65 5.97
N ILE A 479 -31.90 25.95 6.96
CA ILE A 479 -31.07 24.94 7.61
C ILE A 479 -31.71 24.63 8.97
N VAL A 480 -31.99 23.36 9.21
CA VAL A 480 -32.46 22.90 10.53
C VAL A 480 -31.34 22.14 11.20
N GLU A 481 -30.96 22.60 12.38
CA GLU A 481 -29.76 22.17 13.07
C GLU A 481 -30.10 21.69 14.48
N LEU A 482 -29.34 20.72 14.95
CA LEU A 482 -29.36 20.19 16.29
C LEU A 482 -27.92 19.97 16.73
N TYR A 483 -27.51 20.56 17.84
CA TYR A 483 -26.18 20.43 18.40
C TYR A 483 -26.25 19.89 19.82
N ALA A 484 -25.42 18.90 20.12
CA ALA A 484 -25.12 18.51 21.49
C ALA A 484 -24.40 19.67 22.20
N ALA A 485 -25.04 20.23 23.23
CA ALA A 485 -24.57 21.40 23.98
C ALA A 485 -24.13 21.03 25.40
N ASP A 486 -24.02 19.74 25.72
CA ASP A 486 -23.47 19.25 26.97
C ASP A 486 -21.93 19.18 26.91
N THR A 487 -21.27 19.82 27.88
CA THR A 487 -19.81 19.87 27.98
C THR A 487 -19.22 18.75 28.85
N ALA A 488 -20.07 17.92 29.46
CA ALA A 488 -19.66 16.83 30.34
C ALA A 488 -20.01 15.48 29.70
N ALA A 489 -19.15 14.48 29.87
CA ALA A 489 -19.46 13.11 29.50
C ALA A 489 -20.74 12.66 30.23
N SER A 490 -21.79 12.37 29.48
CA SER A 490 -23.06 11.85 29.99
C SER A 490 -23.33 10.48 29.38
N ASP A 491 -24.12 9.67 30.08
CA ASP A 491 -24.64 8.41 29.57
C ASP A 491 -25.74 8.61 28.51
N SER A 492 -26.22 9.85 28.37
CA SER A 492 -27.20 10.21 27.37
C SER A 492 -26.54 10.46 26.02
N GLN A 493 -27.06 9.85 24.96
CA GLN A 493 -26.46 9.92 23.62
C GLN A 493 -27.53 10.08 22.55
N LEU A 494 -27.15 10.77 21.46
CA LEU A 494 -27.89 10.74 20.21
C LEU A 494 -27.52 9.44 19.49
N ILE A 495 -28.49 8.53 19.32
CA ILE A 495 -28.26 7.25 18.64
C ILE A 495 -28.71 7.27 17.18
N ASN A 496 -29.58 8.20 16.82
CA ASN A 496 -29.91 8.48 15.44
C ASN A 496 -30.22 9.96 15.25
N ILE A 497 -30.10 10.38 14.01
CA ILE A 497 -30.56 11.65 13.48
C ILE A 497 -31.18 11.37 12.12
N SER A 498 -32.28 12.04 11.82
CA SER A 498 -32.98 11.89 10.55
C SER A 498 -33.55 13.21 10.07
N THR A 499 -33.84 13.30 8.79
CA THR A 499 -34.63 14.39 8.23
C THR A 499 -35.50 13.91 7.10
N ARG A 500 -36.81 14.11 7.24
CA ARG A 500 -37.78 13.99 6.15
C ARG A 500 -37.97 15.35 5.51
N GLY A 501 -37.85 15.42 4.19
CA GLY A 501 -38.03 16.67 3.46
C GLY A 501 -38.14 16.45 1.95
N PHE A 502 -38.45 17.52 1.22
CA PHE A 502 -38.45 17.50 -0.23
C PHE A 502 -37.02 17.64 -0.76
N ALA A 503 -36.60 16.73 -1.62
CA ALA A 503 -35.38 16.82 -2.40
C ALA A 503 -35.73 17.18 -3.85
N GLY A 504 -35.25 18.34 -4.30
CA GLY A 504 -35.39 18.84 -5.65
C GLY A 504 -34.23 18.43 -6.56
N ALA A 505 -34.28 18.91 -7.81
CA ALA A 505 -33.22 18.69 -8.79
C ALA A 505 -32.09 19.73 -8.65
N GLY A 506 -30.92 19.44 -9.23
CA GLY A 506 -29.75 20.32 -9.19
C GLY A 506 -29.31 20.64 -7.76
N ASP A 507 -29.15 21.92 -7.44
CA ASP A 507 -28.69 22.39 -6.13
C ASP A 507 -29.78 22.32 -5.02
N ALA A 508 -31.02 21.95 -5.37
CA ALA A 508 -32.16 21.86 -4.45
C ALA A 508 -32.29 20.49 -3.76
N VAL A 509 -31.22 19.68 -3.76
CA VAL A 509 -31.13 18.41 -3.03
C VAL A 509 -31.21 18.62 -1.52
N ILE A 510 -31.57 17.57 -0.78
CA ILE A 510 -31.49 17.58 0.68
C ILE A 510 -30.08 17.20 1.12
N ILE A 511 -29.52 17.98 2.05
CA ILE A 511 -28.12 17.84 2.45
C ILE A 511 -28.01 17.79 3.98
N PRO A 512 -28.15 16.62 4.60
CA PRO A 512 -27.88 16.44 6.03
C PRO A 512 -26.39 16.32 6.32
N GLY A 513 -25.90 17.16 7.21
CA GLY A 513 -24.57 17.09 7.80
C GLY A 513 -24.60 16.52 9.21
N PHE A 514 -23.55 15.80 9.58
CA PHE A 514 -23.36 15.27 10.93
C PHE A 514 -21.88 15.16 11.28
N VAL A 515 -21.57 15.08 12.57
CA VAL A 515 -20.19 15.00 13.08
C VAL A 515 -20.04 13.77 13.96
N ILE A 516 -19.03 12.96 13.64
CA ILE A 516 -18.50 11.90 14.51
C ILE A 516 -17.46 12.50 15.44
N SER A 517 -17.64 12.29 16.74
CA SER A 517 -16.79 12.89 17.76
C SER A 517 -15.36 12.30 17.79
N PRO A 518 -14.37 13.00 18.38
CA PRO A 518 -12.94 12.65 18.34
C PRO A 518 -12.52 11.33 19.01
N GLU A 519 -13.41 10.65 19.72
CA GLU A 519 -13.09 9.47 20.54
C GLU A 519 -12.76 8.21 19.72
N GLY A 520 -12.90 8.23 18.40
CA GLY A 520 -12.47 7.16 17.50
C GLY A 520 -13.41 6.95 16.30
N PRO A 521 -13.10 6.00 15.42
CA PRO A 521 -13.97 5.69 14.29
C PRO A 521 -15.31 5.12 14.77
N LYS A 522 -16.39 5.39 14.06
CA LYS A 522 -17.73 4.89 14.40
C LYS A 522 -18.41 4.30 13.19
N THR A 523 -18.96 3.10 13.37
CA THR A 523 -19.82 2.47 12.36
C THR A 523 -21.20 3.08 12.43
N VAL A 524 -21.71 3.48 11.27
CA VAL A 524 -23.04 4.05 11.10
C VAL A 524 -23.80 3.35 9.98
N LEU A 525 -25.12 3.29 10.13
CA LEU A 525 -26.03 3.01 9.02
C LEU A 525 -26.53 4.34 8.48
N VAL A 526 -26.30 4.61 7.20
CA VAL A 526 -26.82 5.79 6.50
C VAL A 526 -27.84 5.34 5.48
N ARG A 527 -28.99 6.02 5.42
CA ARG A 527 -30.10 5.69 4.51
C ARG A 527 -30.64 6.93 3.82
N VAL A 528 -31.05 6.79 2.56
CA VAL A 528 -31.88 7.76 1.83
C VAL A 528 -33.08 7.00 1.29
N ILE A 529 -34.24 7.28 1.86
CA ILE A 529 -35.44 6.46 1.70
C ILE A 529 -36.49 7.26 0.91
N GLY A 530 -36.95 6.66 -0.18
CA GLY A 530 -37.97 7.18 -1.09
C GLY A 530 -39.09 6.17 -1.25
N PRO A 531 -38.95 5.13 -2.10
CA PRO A 531 -40.02 4.15 -2.36
C PRO A 531 -40.65 3.53 -1.12
N THR A 532 -39.85 3.17 -0.11
CA THR A 532 -40.37 2.56 1.12
C THR A 532 -41.32 3.51 1.87
N LEU A 533 -41.18 4.84 1.75
CA LEU A 533 -42.08 5.81 2.39
C LEU A 533 -43.52 5.72 1.88
N GLY A 534 -43.72 5.24 0.65
CA GLY A 534 -45.06 5.00 0.10
C GLY A 534 -45.86 3.97 0.92
N SER A 535 -45.17 2.98 1.53
CA SER A 535 -45.81 1.99 2.40
C SER A 535 -46.31 2.57 3.71
N PHE A 536 -45.73 3.70 4.14
CA PHE A 536 -46.15 4.49 5.30
C PHE A 536 -47.16 5.59 4.94
N GLY A 537 -47.64 5.62 3.70
CA GLY A 537 -48.64 6.59 3.24
C GLY A 537 -48.10 8.02 3.06
N VAL A 538 -46.78 8.19 2.93
CA VAL A 538 -46.17 9.50 2.63
C VAL A 538 -46.39 9.80 1.14
N PRO A 539 -47.16 10.84 0.78
CA PRO A 539 -47.39 11.19 -0.62
C PRO A 539 -46.15 11.80 -1.27
N GLY A 540 -45.99 11.60 -2.58
CA GLY A 540 -44.93 12.24 -3.36
C GLY A 540 -43.52 11.79 -3.01
N ALA A 541 -43.36 10.57 -2.49
CA ALA A 541 -42.05 10.00 -2.21
C ALA A 541 -41.20 9.90 -3.49
N MET A 542 -39.90 10.16 -3.37
CA MET A 542 -38.96 10.01 -4.49
C MET A 542 -38.93 8.55 -4.96
N VAL A 543 -38.91 8.35 -6.27
CA VAL A 543 -39.00 7.01 -6.87
C VAL A 543 -37.66 6.27 -6.87
N ASP A 544 -36.56 7.01 -6.99
CA ASP A 544 -35.23 6.45 -7.21
C ASP A 544 -34.18 7.32 -6.50
N PRO A 545 -34.12 7.28 -5.16
CA PRO A 545 -33.14 8.00 -4.37
C PRO A 545 -31.75 7.35 -4.42
N GLN A 546 -30.72 8.20 -4.54
CA GLN A 546 -29.32 7.82 -4.37
C GLN A 546 -28.70 8.56 -3.18
N LEU A 547 -27.62 7.97 -2.67
CA LEU A 547 -26.88 8.35 -1.48
C LEU A 547 -25.42 8.60 -1.83
N THR A 548 -24.88 9.75 -1.42
CA THR A 548 -23.43 10.00 -1.41
C THR A 548 -23.01 10.52 -0.04
N ILE A 549 -21.93 9.96 0.53
CA ILE A 549 -21.31 10.43 1.77
C ILE A 549 -20.01 11.15 1.43
N LEU A 550 -19.94 12.42 1.81
CA LEU A 550 -18.79 13.27 1.66
C LEU A 550 -18.16 13.55 3.03
N ARG A 551 -16.83 13.50 3.12
CA ARG A 551 -16.07 14.04 4.25
C ARG A 551 -15.74 15.50 3.99
N SER A 552 -15.98 16.37 4.96
CA SER A 552 -15.52 17.76 4.91
C SER A 552 -14.12 17.88 5.50
N GLU A 553 -13.20 18.40 4.70
CA GLU A 553 -11.80 18.60 5.08
C GLU A 553 -11.60 19.96 5.76
N LEU A 554 -10.48 20.12 6.47
CA LEU A 554 -10.17 21.35 7.22
C LEU A 554 -10.00 22.59 6.32
N ASP A 555 -9.67 22.40 5.05
CA ASP A 555 -9.55 23.47 4.06
C ASP A 555 -10.89 23.83 3.39
N GLY A 556 -11.98 23.17 3.79
CA GLY A 556 -13.32 23.35 3.24
C GLY A 556 -13.61 22.55 1.98
N SER A 557 -12.64 21.78 1.47
CA SER A 557 -12.90 20.82 0.39
C SER A 557 -13.74 19.64 0.90
N GLN A 558 -14.37 18.93 -0.04
CA GLN A 558 -15.13 17.72 0.27
C GLN A 558 -14.60 16.56 -0.55
N THR A 559 -14.39 15.43 0.13
CA THR A 559 -13.95 14.18 -0.49
C THR A 559 -15.10 13.19 -0.47
N GLU A 560 -15.46 12.64 -1.63
CA GLU A 560 -16.41 11.53 -1.70
C GLU A 560 -15.80 10.27 -1.11
N LEU A 561 -16.52 9.67 -0.16
CA LEU A 561 -16.11 8.43 0.48
C LEU A 561 -16.85 7.23 -0.09
N ILE A 562 -18.18 7.36 -0.21
CA ILE A 562 -19.07 6.26 -0.58
C ILE A 562 -20.25 6.82 -1.35
N ALA A 563 -20.66 6.11 -2.40
CA ALA A 563 -21.93 6.28 -3.07
C ALA A 563 -22.71 4.95 -3.08
N ASN A 564 -24.03 5.03 -2.98
CA ASN A 564 -24.93 3.90 -3.18
C ASN A 564 -26.19 4.37 -3.89
N ASP A 565 -26.53 3.65 -4.95
CA ASP A 565 -27.75 3.78 -5.73
C ASP A 565 -28.31 2.36 -5.77
N ASP A 566 -29.43 2.14 -5.10
CA ASP A 566 -29.98 0.84 -4.69
C ASP A 566 -29.21 0.08 -3.59
N TRP A 567 -29.85 -0.03 -2.42
CA TRP A 567 -29.29 -0.77 -1.29
C TRP A 567 -29.16 -2.27 -1.55
N SER A 568 -30.07 -2.84 -2.36
CA SER A 568 -30.18 -4.28 -2.61
C SER A 568 -29.14 -4.80 -3.61
N ASP A 569 -28.59 -3.91 -4.46
CA ASP A 569 -27.54 -4.25 -5.43
C ASP A 569 -26.13 -4.23 -4.79
N SER A 570 -26.01 -3.71 -3.55
CA SER A 570 -24.76 -3.70 -2.81
C SER A 570 -24.31 -5.11 -2.42
N PRO A 571 -23.01 -5.46 -2.55
CA PRO A 571 -22.48 -6.72 -2.03
C PRO A 571 -22.64 -6.84 -0.50
N ASP A 572 -22.89 -5.74 0.22
CA ASP A 572 -23.11 -5.69 1.66
C ASP A 572 -24.60 -5.58 2.06
N ALA A 573 -25.54 -5.85 1.14
CA ALA A 573 -26.98 -5.71 1.38
C ALA A 573 -27.49 -6.57 2.57
N ALA A 574 -26.97 -7.79 2.72
CA ALA A 574 -27.36 -8.68 3.83
C ALA A 574 -26.93 -8.13 5.20
N ASN A 575 -25.71 -7.58 5.29
CA ASN A 575 -25.23 -6.92 6.49
C ASN A 575 -26.04 -5.64 6.77
N THR A 576 -26.32 -4.85 5.73
CA THR A 576 -27.13 -3.63 5.83
C THR A 576 -28.52 -3.92 6.42
N ALA A 577 -29.20 -4.97 5.96
CA ALA A 577 -30.49 -5.39 6.52
C ALA A 577 -30.39 -5.85 7.99
N ALA A 578 -29.34 -6.62 8.33
CA ALA A 578 -29.10 -7.07 9.70
C ALA A 578 -28.84 -5.89 10.66
N VAL A 579 -28.02 -4.92 10.24
CA VAL A 579 -27.74 -3.69 11.00
C VAL A 579 -28.99 -2.83 11.13
N ALA A 580 -29.81 -2.70 10.08
CA ALA A 580 -31.09 -1.98 10.16
C ALA A 580 -31.98 -2.56 11.27
N THR A 581 -32.10 -3.88 11.34
CA THR A 581 -32.82 -4.56 12.43
C THR A 581 -32.19 -4.27 13.80
N GLN A 582 -30.86 -4.34 13.89
CA GLN A 582 -30.11 -4.11 15.13
C GLN A 582 -30.34 -2.70 15.70
N VAL A 583 -30.38 -1.67 14.86
CA VAL A 583 -30.56 -0.28 15.29
C VAL A 583 -32.03 0.14 15.41
N GLY A 584 -32.97 -0.79 15.16
CA GLY A 584 -34.42 -0.53 15.23
C GLY A 584 -34.96 0.29 14.07
N ALA A 585 -34.21 0.33 12.96
CA ALA A 585 -34.66 0.90 11.70
C ALA A 585 -35.69 -0.03 11.04
N PHE A 586 -36.73 0.54 10.42
CA PHE A 586 -37.71 -0.25 9.67
C PHE A 586 -37.10 -0.90 8.42
N ASP A 587 -37.70 -2.01 7.99
CA ASP A 587 -37.27 -2.77 6.80
C ASP A 587 -37.45 -1.96 5.51
N LEU A 588 -36.45 -2.03 4.64
CA LEU A 588 -36.53 -1.49 3.27
C LEU A 588 -37.18 -2.52 2.34
N LEU A 589 -37.81 -2.03 1.28
CA LEU A 589 -38.34 -2.89 0.22
C LEU A 589 -37.20 -3.67 -0.46
N ALA A 590 -37.31 -5.00 -0.52
CA ALA A 590 -36.26 -5.88 -1.08
C ALA A 590 -35.90 -5.57 -2.55
N ASP A 591 -36.91 -5.25 -3.37
CA ASP A 591 -36.74 -4.81 -4.76
C ASP A 591 -36.92 -3.28 -4.91
N GLY A 592 -36.80 -2.55 -3.79
CA GLY A 592 -36.98 -1.11 -3.75
C GLY A 592 -35.72 -0.35 -4.12
N LYS A 593 -35.92 0.82 -4.71
CA LYS A 593 -34.86 1.75 -5.12
C LYS A 593 -34.35 2.65 -3.99
N ASP A 594 -34.55 2.26 -2.73
CA ASP A 594 -34.00 3.00 -1.60
C ASP A 594 -32.48 2.85 -1.57
N ALA A 595 -31.75 3.84 -1.05
CA ALA A 595 -30.30 3.74 -0.89
C ALA A 595 -29.92 3.59 0.58
N ALA A 596 -28.98 2.69 0.88
CA ALA A 596 -28.48 2.47 2.22
C ALA A 596 -27.08 1.88 2.22
N VAL A 597 -26.27 2.26 3.22
CA VAL A 597 -24.94 1.69 3.42
C VAL A 597 -24.59 1.63 4.91
N VAL A 598 -23.87 0.58 5.28
CA VAL A 598 -23.17 0.49 6.56
C VAL A 598 -21.72 0.87 6.33
N VAL A 599 -21.23 1.87 7.08
CA VAL A 599 -19.89 2.42 6.89
C VAL A 599 -19.25 2.72 8.24
N THR A 600 -17.97 2.40 8.37
CA THR A 600 -17.13 2.93 9.45
C THR A 600 -16.47 4.24 9.03
N LEU A 601 -16.75 5.29 9.80
CA LEU A 601 -16.27 6.65 9.57
C LEU A 601 -15.30 7.07 10.67
N GLU A 602 -14.16 7.63 10.28
CA GLU A 602 -13.23 8.30 11.21
C GLU A 602 -13.88 9.52 11.91
N PRO A 603 -13.26 10.07 12.96
CA PRO A 603 -13.70 11.34 13.50
C PRO A 603 -13.69 12.47 12.45
N GLY A 604 -14.75 13.26 12.41
CA GLY A 604 -14.86 14.36 11.45
C GLY A 604 -16.28 14.79 11.14
N ALA A 605 -16.37 15.77 10.25
CA ALA A 605 -17.63 16.29 9.72
C ALA A 605 -17.95 15.61 8.38
N TYR A 606 -19.20 15.17 8.27
CA TYR A 606 -19.72 14.42 7.13
C TYR A 606 -20.96 15.10 6.57
N THR A 607 -21.15 14.95 5.28
CA THR A 607 -22.33 15.40 4.55
C THR A 607 -22.92 14.22 3.79
N VAL A 608 -24.21 13.97 3.97
CA VAL A 608 -24.99 13.04 3.16
C VAL A 608 -25.70 13.85 2.10
N VAL A 609 -25.55 13.45 0.84
CA VAL A 609 -26.31 14.03 -0.27
C VAL A 609 -27.41 13.05 -0.65
N GLY A 610 -28.66 13.40 -0.36
CA GLY A 610 -29.83 12.68 -0.81
C GLY A 610 -30.35 13.29 -2.10
N SER A 611 -30.16 12.60 -3.22
CA SER A 611 -30.55 13.08 -4.56
C SER A 611 -31.25 11.97 -5.34
N SER A 612 -31.68 12.23 -6.58
CA SER A 612 -32.26 11.18 -7.42
C SER A 612 -31.23 10.65 -8.42
N ALA A 613 -31.22 9.34 -8.63
CA ALA A 613 -30.47 8.69 -9.70
C ALA A 613 -31.04 8.98 -11.09
N VAL A 614 -32.33 9.32 -11.15
CA VAL A 614 -33.01 9.76 -12.37
C VAL A 614 -32.78 11.25 -12.57
N ALA A 615 -32.34 11.64 -13.78
CA ALA A 615 -32.17 13.03 -14.15
C ALA A 615 -33.46 13.84 -13.92
N GLU A 616 -33.35 14.96 -13.20
CA GLU A 616 -34.48 15.81 -12.78
C GLU A 616 -35.52 15.11 -11.86
N GLY A 617 -35.16 13.96 -11.27
CA GLY A 617 -35.98 13.27 -10.29
C GLY A 617 -36.11 14.09 -9.00
N THR A 618 -37.33 14.22 -8.49
CA THR A 618 -37.63 14.98 -7.26
C THR A 618 -38.65 14.23 -6.41
N GLY A 619 -38.72 14.55 -5.12
CA GLY A 619 -39.72 13.97 -4.24
C GLY A 619 -39.38 14.09 -2.76
N VAL A 620 -40.27 13.59 -1.92
CA VAL A 620 -40.04 13.47 -0.49
C VAL A 620 -39.10 12.31 -0.23
N VAL A 621 -38.05 12.56 0.55
CA VAL A 621 -37.13 11.54 1.04
C VAL A 621 -37.00 11.63 2.56
N LEU A 622 -36.57 10.53 3.17
CA LEU A 622 -36.14 10.45 4.56
C LEU A 622 -34.67 10.05 4.57
N VAL A 623 -33.81 10.96 5.02
CA VAL A 623 -32.38 10.70 5.18
C VAL A 623 -32.10 10.42 6.65
N GLU A 624 -31.36 9.36 6.94
CA GLU A 624 -31.13 8.92 8.32
C GLU A 624 -29.69 8.46 8.54
N VAL A 625 -29.20 8.71 9.76
CA VAL A 625 -27.93 8.21 10.25
C VAL A 625 -28.16 7.58 11.61
N TYR A 626 -27.83 6.31 11.74
CA TYR A 626 -27.90 5.56 12.99
C TYR A 626 -26.49 5.17 13.44
N ILE A 627 -26.21 5.31 14.73
CA ILE A 627 -25.02 4.73 15.33
C ILE A 627 -25.20 3.22 15.44
N VAL A 628 -24.23 2.45 14.94
CA VAL A 628 -24.15 1.01 15.15
C VAL A 628 -23.41 0.75 16.48
N PRO A 629 -24.01 0.00 17.42
CA PRO A 629 -23.45 -0.25 18.75
C PRO A 629 -22.09 -0.92 18.77
#